data_AF-A0A9E2RA89-F1
#
_entry.id   AF-A0A9E2RA89-F1
#
_cell.length_a   1.000
_cell.length_b   1.000
_cell.length_c   1.000
_cell.angle_alpha   90.00
_cell.angle_beta   90.00
_cell.angle_gamma   90.00
#
_symmetry.space_group_name_H-M   'P 1'
#
loop_
_entity.id
_entity.type
_entity.pdbx_description
1 polymer ?
#
loop_
_entity_poly.entity_id
_entity_poly.type
_entity_poly.pdbx_seq_one_letter_code
_entity_poly.pdbx_strand_id
1 'polypeptide(L)'
;MRGSRSLAWLVVVCAGVAQGQVVVGEPKDVAPPNFGGAFGKARFVEGLGVQTATLPGGQQVQMNGERVWKGACANRAELTEQDLKTMAETHAKAFAPGERIIIVDRQSNGGAPAAGLDIVFQLGGNVPAAAVAAFATAEAYLESQFPADTMTVTIPVSWAQLQSGVIGGTGSSYGSLTWASTRSTLQAGADASDGIMASLPAGTTIPVRYRTNRTTNEDRVFWTFANFKANGGSVTGNDASMQYSTAFPFDFDPSNGVTANTISLQDVIIHETGHALGCTSGLDFRASDIEVLDVFRFQRTDGTADYNPDTAAEFGVRPRMGVFNYNDDHNLDVIGAAEYRLSDGSPYQASHFREGVPAIGIMDPAFSSGETFYPNFFRTSDITLFDALGYDK
;
A
#
# COMPACT_ATOMS: atom_id res chain seq x y z
N MET A 1 60.72 -28.96 -33.87
CA MET A 1 60.74 -28.37 -32.52
C MET A 1 59.83 -27.14 -32.52
N ARG A 2 58.84 -27.12 -31.61
CA ARG A 2 58.12 -25.99 -30.95
C ARG A 2 57.92 -24.68 -31.75
N GLY A 3 56.75 -24.07 -31.87
CA GLY A 3 55.45 -24.32 -31.24
C GLY A 3 54.46 -23.20 -31.63
N SER A 4 53.19 -23.57 -31.76
CA SER A 4 52.05 -22.70 -32.00
C SER A 4 51.79 -21.77 -30.82
N ARG A 5 51.62 -20.47 -31.07
CA ARG A 5 51.12 -19.52 -30.07
C ARG A 5 49.63 -19.26 -30.32
N SER A 6 48.81 -19.82 -29.42
CA SER A 6 47.40 -19.49 -29.23
C SER A 6 47.29 -18.11 -28.56
N LEU A 7 46.50 -17.20 -29.14
CA LEU A 7 46.03 -15.99 -28.46
C LEU A 7 44.82 -16.38 -27.61
N ALA A 8 45.01 -16.52 -26.31
CA ALA A 8 43.93 -16.60 -25.34
C ALA A 8 43.41 -15.18 -25.05
N TRP A 9 42.13 -14.93 -25.33
CA TRP A 9 41.43 -13.76 -24.83
C TRP A 9 41.29 -13.87 -23.31
N LEU A 10 41.98 -12.99 -22.59
CA LEU A 10 41.82 -12.83 -21.16
C LEU A 10 40.51 -12.07 -20.94
N VAL A 11 39.43 -12.79 -20.63
CA VAL A 11 38.22 -12.18 -20.05
C VAL A 11 38.59 -11.80 -18.63
N VAL A 12 38.86 -10.50 -18.42
CA VAL A 12 38.97 -9.94 -17.07
C VAL A 12 37.53 -9.84 -16.54
N VAL A 13 37.14 -10.84 -15.75
CA VAL A 13 35.97 -10.70 -14.87
C VAL A 13 36.39 -9.76 -13.75
N CYS A 14 36.06 -8.48 -13.88
CA CYS A 14 36.07 -7.56 -12.75
C CYS A 14 34.93 -7.96 -11.82
N ALA A 15 35.20 -8.88 -10.88
CA ALA A 15 34.37 -9.04 -9.70
C ALA A 15 34.55 -7.77 -8.85
N GLY A 16 33.69 -6.78 -9.09
CA GLY A 16 33.53 -5.65 -8.19
C GLY A 16 32.98 -6.19 -6.87
N VAL A 17 33.85 -6.26 -5.86
CA VAL A 17 33.42 -6.50 -4.49
C VAL A 17 32.73 -5.21 -4.07
N ALA A 18 31.39 -5.21 -4.02
CA ALA A 18 30.63 -4.15 -3.37
C ALA A 18 31.22 -3.98 -1.97
N GLN A 19 31.89 -2.85 -1.72
CA GLN A 19 32.42 -2.56 -0.40
C GLN A 19 31.21 -2.42 0.52
N GLY A 20 30.97 -3.46 1.33
CA GLY A 20 29.91 -3.48 2.32
C GLY A 20 30.03 -2.23 3.20
N GLN A 21 29.17 -1.26 2.97
CA GLN A 21 29.03 -0.11 3.84
C GLN A 21 28.51 -0.67 5.17
N VAL A 22 29.36 -0.68 6.19
CA VAL A 22 28.96 -1.06 7.55
C VAL A 22 27.96 -0.02 8.03
N VAL A 23 26.67 -0.33 7.93
CA VAL A 23 25.61 0.48 8.51
C VAL A 23 25.68 0.29 10.02
N VAL A 24 26.35 1.22 10.71
CA VAL A 24 26.31 1.27 12.18
C VAL A 24 24.96 1.84 12.58
N GLY A 25 24.02 0.97 12.95
CA GLY A 25 22.73 1.37 13.49
C GLY A 25 22.88 1.92 14.91
N GLU A 26 22.37 3.13 15.14
CA GLU A 26 22.24 3.70 16.48
C GLU A 26 20.94 3.22 17.16
N PRO A 27 20.90 3.10 18.50
CA PRO A 27 19.69 2.72 19.24
C PRO A 27 18.54 3.72 19.06
N LYS A 28 17.30 3.22 19.17
CA LYS A 28 16.03 3.96 18.99
C LYS A 28 15.79 5.14 19.95
N ASP A 29 16.69 5.36 20.92
CA ASP A 29 16.52 6.31 22.03
C ASP A 29 16.83 7.78 21.68
N VAL A 30 17.24 8.09 20.45
CA VAL A 30 17.22 9.48 20.00
C VAL A 30 15.80 9.80 19.58
N ALA A 31 15.12 10.62 20.39
CA ALA A 31 13.80 11.14 20.08
C ALA A 31 13.72 11.46 18.57
N PRO A 32 12.70 10.95 17.85
CA PRO A 32 12.53 11.31 16.46
C PRO A 32 12.58 12.83 16.35
N PRO A 33 13.08 13.41 15.24
CA PRO A 33 12.85 14.83 15.05
C PRO A 33 11.37 15.09 15.33
N ASN A 34 11.10 16.10 16.16
CA ASN A 34 9.79 16.69 16.16
C ASN A 34 9.60 17.22 14.74
N PHE A 35 8.99 16.40 13.89
CA PHE A 35 8.53 16.75 12.56
C PHE A 35 7.36 17.72 12.79
N GLY A 36 7.68 18.92 13.30
CA GLY A 36 6.71 19.92 13.72
C GLY A 36 5.72 20.15 12.60
N GLY A 37 4.50 19.63 12.76
CA GLY A 37 3.45 19.73 11.75
C GLY A 37 3.75 19.09 10.38
N ALA A 38 4.74 18.20 10.26
CA ALA A 38 5.26 17.72 8.96
C ALA A 38 4.80 16.30 8.55
N PHE A 39 3.79 15.72 9.21
CA PHE A 39 3.07 14.56 8.66
C PHE A 39 1.88 15.08 7.86
N GLY A 40 2.02 15.04 6.53
CA GLY A 40 1.05 15.56 5.58
C GLY A 40 -0.32 14.91 5.75
N LYS A 41 -1.33 15.77 5.91
CA LYS A 41 -2.78 15.48 6.02
C LYS A 41 -3.25 14.91 7.38
N ALA A 42 -4.44 15.34 7.79
CA ALA A 42 -5.05 14.89 9.03
C ALA A 42 -5.37 13.40 9.00
N ARG A 43 -5.38 12.80 10.18
CA ARG A 43 -5.74 11.40 10.41
C ARG A 43 -6.49 11.25 11.72
N PHE A 44 -7.21 10.15 11.88
CA PHE A 44 -7.74 9.70 13.15
C PHE A 44 -7.40 8.22 13.36
N VAL A 45 -6.85 7.87 14.53
CA VAL A 45 -6.46 6.50 14.86
C VAL A 45 -7.45 5.90 15.86
N GLU A 46 -8.14 4.85 15.43
CA GLU A 46 -9.04 4.04 16.25
C GLU A 46 -8.30 2.79 16.74
N GLY A 47 -8.22 2.58 18.06
CA GLY A 47 -7.61 1.36 18.60
C GLY A 47 -8.55 0.16 18.44
N LEU A 48 -8.07 -0.92 17.80
CA LEU A 48 -8.82 -2.18 17.66
C LEU A 48 -8.49 -3.19 18.78
N GLY A 49 -7.62 -2.82 19.72
CA GLY A 49 -7.13 -3.71 20.77
C GLY A 49 -6.16 -4.76 20.26
N VAL A 50 -5.82 -5.74 21.09
CA VAL A 50 -4.90 -6.81 20.72
C VAL A 50 -5.61 -7.81 19.81
N GLN A 51 -5.05 -8.07 18.63
CA GLN A 51 -5.50 -9.07 17.68
C GLN A 51 -4.59 -10.31 17.77
N THR A 52 -5.21 -11.49 17.77
CA THR A 52 -4.48 -12.74 17.54
C THR A 52 -4.35 -12.97 16.05
N ALA A 53 -3.11 -13.08 15.58
CA ALA A 53 -2.80 -13.36 14.19
C ALA A 53 -2.02 -14.66 14.07
N THR A 54 -2.14 -15.34 12.93
CA THR A 54 -1.38 -16.54 12.61
C THR A 54 -0.42 -16.21 11.47
N LEU A 55 0.87 -16.41 11.69
CA LEU A 55 1.89 -16.30 10.64
C LEU A 55 1.74 -17.45 9.62
N PRO A 56 2.31 -17.34 8.41
CA PRO A 56 2.21 -18.39 7.38
C PRO A 56 2.67 -19.78 7.85
N GLY A 57 3.64 -19.83 8.77
CA GLY A 57 4.11 -21.08 9.39
C GLY A 57 3.19 -21.66 10.48
N GLY A 58 1.99 -21.10 10.70
CA GLY A 58 1.02 -21.54 11.70
C GLY A 58 1.26 -21.02 13.13
N GLN A 59 2.35 -20.29 13.36
CA GLN A 59 2.64 -19.69 14.67
C GLN A 59 1.67 -18.55 14.96
N GLN A 60 1.06 -18.56 16.15
CA GLN A 60 0.25 -17.45 16.62
C GLN A 60 1.11 -16.33 17.23
N VAL A 61 0.75 -15.09 16.91
CA VAL A 61 1.33 -13.87 17.45
C VAL A 61 0.23 -12.91 17.90
N GLN A 62 0.59 -11.98 18.79
CA GLN A 62 -0.31 -10.91 19.22
C GLN A 62 0.18 -9.61 18.57
N MET A 63 -0.73 -8.89 17.91
CA MET A 63 -0.46 -7.58 17.33
C MET A 63 -1.41 -6.56 17.94
N ASN A 64 -0.92 -5.35 18.22
CA ASN A 64 -1.81 -4.24 18.57
C ASN A 64 -2.48 -3.78 17.28
N GLY A 65 -3.80 -3.97 17.20
CA GLY A 65 -4.61 -3.55 16.07
C GLY A 65 -4.98 -2.08 16.16
N GLU A 66 -4.91 -1.39 15.04
CA GLU A 66 -5.38 -0.01 14.87
C GLU A 66 -6.10 0.14 13.54
N ARG A 67 -7.03 1.10 13.44
CA ARG A 67 -7.60 1.55 12.18
C ARG A 67 -7.26 3.02 11.99
N VAL A 68 -6.59 3.35 10.90
CA VAL A 68 -6.15 4.72 10.62
C VAL A 68 -7.02 5.34 9.54
N TRP A 69 -7.95 6.18 9.96
CA TRP A 69 -8.82 6.96 9.08
C TRP A 69 -8.04 8.13 8.47
N LYS A 70 -8.06 8.19 7.14
CA LYS A 70 -7.56 9.30 6.33
C LYS A 70 -8.67 9.77 5.39
N GLY A 71 -8.59 11.01 4.92
CA GLY A 71 -9.46 11.46 3.84
C GLY A 71 -9.19 10.66 2.57
N ALA A 72 -10.23 10.33 1.81
CA ALA A 72 -10.09 9.74 0.49
C ALA A 72 -9.21 10.62 -0.38
N CYS A 73 -8.44 9.97 -1.24
CA CYS A 73 -7.54 10.65 -2.15
C CYS A 73 -8.35 11.52 -3.12
N ALA A 74 -7.73 12.60 -3.61
CA ALA A 74 -8.40 13.66 -4.35
C ALA A 74 -9.54 14.43 -3.62
N ASN A 75 -9.69 14.31 -2.29
CA ASN A 75 -10.51 15.25 -1.52
C ASN A 75 -10.12 16.71 -1.85
N ARG A 76 -11.12 17.52 -2.22
CA ARG A 76 -10.94 18.94 -2.62
C ARG A 76 -10.98 19.90 -1.44
N ALA A 77 -11.34 19.40 -0.26
CA ALA A 77 -11.33 20.11 1.00
C ALA A 77 -10.43 19.37 1.99
N GLU A 78 -9.72 20.12 2.83
CA GLU A 78 -8.96 19.55 3.93
C GLU A 78 -9.91 19.04 5.02
N LEU A 79 -9.66 17.83 5.49
CA LEU A 79 -10.34 17.26 6.67
C LEU A 79 -9.48 17.50 7.90
N THR A 80 -10.12 17.75 9.04
CA THR A 80 -9.46 17.74 10.35
C THR A 80 -9.50 16.34 10.96
N GLU A 81 -8.70 16.10 12.01
CA GLU A 81 -8.80 14.87 12.81
C GLU A 81 -10.21 14.69 13.40
N GLN A 82 -10.86 15.79 13.80
CA GLN A 82 -12.22 15.75 14.33
C GLN A 82 -13.24 15.35 13.27
N ASP A 83 -13.09 15.80 12.02
CA ASP A 83 -13.96 15.36 10.92
C ASP A 83 -13.81 13.85 10.70
N LEU A 84 -12.57 13.35 10.67
CA LEU A 84 -12.28 11.92 10.49
C LEU A 84 -12.80 11.06 11.64
N LYS A 85 -12.71 11.56 12.88
CA LYS A 85 -13.34 10.93 14.04
C LYS A 85 -14.85 10.85 13.88
N THR A 86 -15.50 11.93 13.45
CA THR A 86 -16.95 11.93 13.19
C THR A 86 -17.32 10.97 12.04
N MET A 87 -16.49 10.86 11.01
CA MET A 87 -16.66 9.86 9.95
C MET A 87 -16.61 8.44 10.51
N ALA A 88 -15.61 8.11 11.33
CA ALA A 88 -15.51 6.81 11.99
C ALA A 88 -16.74 6.48 12.85
N GLU A 89 -17.20 7.44 13.66
CA GLU A 89 -18.38 7.29 14.53
C GLU A 89 -19.68 7.10 13.74
N THR A 90 -19.87 7.86 12.66
CA THR A 90 -21.07 7.74 11.81
C THR A 90 -21.03 6.48 10.96
N HIS A 91 -19.85 6.07 10.51
CA HIS A 91 -19.65 4.78 9.85
C HIS A 91 -20.03 3.63 10.78
N ALA A 92 -19.54 3.62 12.02
CA ALA A 92 -19.89 2.58 13.00
C ALA A 92 -21.40 2.48 13.25
N LYS A 93 -22.12 3.61 13.28
CA LYS A 93 -23.58 3.63 13.41
C LYS A 93 -24.30 3.00 12.22
N ALA A 94 -23.77 3.14 11.00
CA ALA A 94 -24.36 2.57 9.79
C ALA A 94 -24.30 1.02 9.75
N PHE A 95 -23.49 0.42 10.62
CA PHE A 95 -23.32 -1.03 10.76
C PHE A 95 -23.71 -1.52 12.17
N ALA A 96 -24.47 -0.74 12.92
CA ALA A 96 -24.98 -1.15 14.22
C ALA A 96 -25.93 -2.38 14.07
N PRO A 97 -26.07 -3.22 15.12
CA PRO A 97 -26.98 -4.36 15.07
C PRO A 97 -28.40 -3.95 14.68
N GLY A 98 -28.95 -4.60 13.64
CA GLY A 98 -30.28 -4.31 13.11
C GLY A 98 -30.30 -3.37 11.90
N GLU A 99 -29.17 -2.74 11.57
CA GLU A 99 -29.05 -1.99 10.32
C GLU A 99 -29.08 -2.91 9.10
N ARG A 100 -29.66 -2.41 8.00
CA ARG A 100 -29.67 -3.13 6.74
C ARG A 100 -28.26 -3.10 6.14
N ILE A 101 -27.76 -4.27 5.74
CA ILE A 101 -26.51 -4.42 5.01
C ILE A 101 -26.79 -5.06 3.66
N ILE A 102 -26.20 -4.51 2.61
CA ILE A 102 -26.20 -5.08 1.26
C ILE A 102 -24.81 -5.69 1.05
N ILE A 103 -24.76 -6.98 0.76
CA ILE A 103 -23.50 -7.67 0.48
C ILE A 103 -23.25 -7.64 -1.02
N VAL A 104 -22.12 -7.07 -1.40
CA VAL A 104 -21.57 -7.17 -2.76
C VAL A 104 -20.40 -8.14 -2.67
N ASP A 105 -20.67 -9.33 -3.18
CA ASP A 105 -19.77 -10.46 -3.29
C ASP A 105 -20.28 -11.37 -4.43
N ARG A 106 -19.43 -11.64 -5.40
CA ARG A 106 -19.68 -12.43 -6.59
C ARG A 106 -19.94 -13.89 -6.24
N GLN A 107 -19.23 -14.43 -5.26
CA GLN A 107 -19.34 -15.81 -4.81
C GLN A 107 -20.71 -16.06 -4.16
N SER A 108 -21.19 -15.14 -3.32
CA SER A 108 -22.53 -15.26 -2.70
C SER A 108 -23.69 -14.97 -3.65
N ASN A 109 -23.47 -14.26 -4.77
CA ASN A 109 -24.50 -13.97 -5.78
C ASN A 109 -24.65 -15.02 -6.89
N GLY A 110 -24.19 -16.25 -6.65
CA GLY A 110 -24.31 -17.37 -7.61
C GLY A 110 -23.28 -17.34 -8.73
N GLY A 111 -22.25 -16.49 -8.63
CA GLY A 111 -21.02 -16.68 -9.36
C GLY A 111 -20.35 -17.99 -8.92
N ALA A 112 -19.65 -18.66 -9.83
CA ALA A 112 -18.80 -19.77 -9.42
C ALA A 112 -17.78 -19.26 -8.39
N PRO A 113 -17.49 -19.99 -7.29
CA PRO A 113 -16.40 -19.65 -6.40
C PRO A 113 -15.15 -19.48 -7.26
N ALA A 114 -14.62 -18.26 -7.33
CA ALA A 114 -13.36 -18.05 -8.00
C ALA A 114 -12.27 -18.66 -7.13
N ALA A 115 -11.39 -19.47 -7.72
CA ALA A 115 -10.07 -19.61 -7.13
C ALA A 115 -9.41 -18.23 -7.25
N GLY A 116 -8.99 -17.64 -6.13
CA GLY A 116 -8.38 -16.31 -6.09
C GLY A 116 -9.00 -15.38 -5.07
N LEU A 117 -8.60 -14.11 -5.15
CA LEU A 117 -8.95 -13.06 -4.20
C LEU A 117 -10.45 -12.91 -4.09
N ASP A 118 -10.95 -12.82 -2.86
CA ASP A 118 -12.36 -12.61 -2.54
C ASP A 118 -12.54 -11.25 -1.86
N ILE A 119 -13.10 -10.27 -2.58
CA ILE A 119 -13.36 -8.94 -2.05
C ILE A 119 -14.83 -8.85 -1.65
N VAL A 120 -15.09 -8.71 -0.35
CA VAL A 120 -16.45 -8.59 0.18
C VAL A 120 -16.71 -7.15 0.62
N PHE A 121 -17.50 -6.43 -0.16
CA PHE A 121 -18.02 -5.12 0.24
C PHE A 121 -19.33 -5.27 1.03
N GLN A 122 -19.33 -4.78 2.27
CA GLN A 122 -20.52 -4.72 3.11
C GLN A 122 -21.09 -3.30 3.05
N LEU A 123 -22.09 -3.06 2.21
CA LEU A 123 -22.63 -1.72 2.00
C LEU A 123 -23.75 -1.41 3.01
N GLY A 124 -23.70 -0.23 3.63
CA GLY A 124 -24.76 0.25 4.52
C GLY A 124 -26.11 0.41 3.78
N GLY A 125 -27.21 0.37 4.53
CA GLY A 125 -28.56 0.35 3.94
C GLY A 125 -28.97 1.60 3.16
N ASN A 126 -28.23 2.71 3.30
CA ASN A 126 -28.48 3.99 2.65
C ASN A 126 -27.62 4.26 1.41
N VAL A 127 -26.82 3.29 0.96
CA VAL A 127 -25.98 3.44 -0.24
C VAL A 127 -26.86 3.64 -1.50
N PRO A 128 -26.53 4.59 -2.39
CA PRO A 128 -27.27 4.78 -3.64
C PRO A 128 -27.33 3.49 -4.47
N ALA A 129 -28.48 3.18 -5.07
CA ALA A 129 -28.66 1.95 -5.85
C ALA A 129 -27.63 1.82 -7.00
N ALA A 130 -27.28 2.94 -7.66
CA ALA A 130 -26.27 2.96 -8.71
C ALA A 130 -24.85 2.66 -8.19
N ALA A 131 -24.55 2.99 -6.93
CA ALA A 131 -23.25 2.68 -6.32
C ALA A 131 -23.07 1.18 -6.10
N VAL A 132 -24.15 0.43 -5.83
CA VAL A 132 -24.08 -1.04 -5.67
C VAL A 132 -23.51 -1.72 -6.92
N ALA A 133 -23.93 -1.27 -8.11
CA ALA A 133 -23.40 -1.78 -9.38
C ALA A 133 -21.93 -1.36 -9.62
N ALA A 134 -21.55 -0.15 -9.19
CA ALA A 134 -20.16 0.30 -9.24
C ALA A 134 -19.24 -0.56 -8.35
N PHE A 135 -19.67 -0.91 -7.12
CA PHE A 135 -18.93 -1.85 -6.27
C PHE A 135 -18.81 -3.23 -6.89
N ALA A 136 -19.91 -3.79 -7.43
CA ALA A 136 -19.86 -5.10 -8.06
C ALA A 136 -18.91 -5.14 -9.27
N THR A 137 -18.78 -4.02 -9.99
CA THR A 137 -17.82 -3.90 -11.10
C THR A 137 -16.38 -3.81 -10.60
N ALA A 138 -16.13 -2.97 -9.60
CA ALA A 138 -14.81 -2.79 -9.00
C ALA A 138 -14.31 -4.08 -8.30
N GLU A 139 -15.20 -4.75 -7.58
CA GLU A 139 -15.00 -6.07 -6.98
C GLU A 139 -14.56 -7.09 -8.03
N ALA A 140 -15.41 -7.35 -9.03
CA ALA A 140 -15.10 -8.32 -10.08
C ALA A 140 -13.80 -7.99 -10.85
N TYR A 141 -13.50 -6.69 -11.01
CA TYR A 141 -12.23 -6.25 -11.58
C TYR A 141 -11.05 -6.63 -10.68
N LEU A 142 -11.06 -6.24 -9.41
CA LEU A 142 -9.96 -6.49 -8.46
C LEU A 142 -9.68 -7.98 -8.30
N GLU A 143 -10.72 -8.81 -8.13
CA GLU A 143 -10.58 -10.27 -8.03
C GLU A 143 -9.95 -10.88 -9.29
N SER A 144 -10.26 -10.32 -10.47
CA SER A 144 -9.68 -10.80 -11.73
C SER A 144 -8.18 -10.50 -11.89
N GLN A 145 -7.64 -9.57 -11.09
CA GLN A 145 -6.22 -9.23 -11.14
C GLN A 145 -5.36 -10.21 -10.34
N PHE A 146 -5.95 -10.89 -9.35
CA PHE A 146 -5.22 -11.72 -8.39
C PHE A 146 -5.86 -13.11 -8.18
N PRO A 147 -5.89 -13.96 -9.23
CA PRO A 147 -6.55 -15.25 -9.20
C PRO A 147 -5.84 -16.32 -8.35
N ALA A 148 -4.61 -16.08 -7.87
CA ALA A 148 -3.88 -17.04 -7.03
C ALA A 148 -4.12 -16.83 -5.51
N ASP A 149 -4.59 -15.65 -5.09
CA ASP A 149 -4.77 -15.27 -3.69
C ASP A 149 -6.05 -15.81 -3.05
N THR A 150 -6.06 -16.97 -2.39
CA THR A 150 -7.32 -17.55 -1.87
C THR A 150 -7.88 -16.94 -0.57
N MET A 151 -7.71 -15.64 -0.36
CA MET A 151 -8.07 -14.96 0.89
C MET A 151 -9.27 -14.02 0.72
N THR A 152 -9.98 -13.74 1.83
CA THR A 152 -11.11 -12.80 1.86
C THR A 152 -10.72 -11.45 2.48
N VAL A 153 -10.88 -10.37 1.72
CA VAL A 153 -10.79 -8.98 2.19
C VAL A 153 -12.20 -8.47 2.46
N THR A 154 -12.51 -8.09 3.70
CA THR A 154 -13.82 -7.54 4.06
C THR A 154 -13.74 -6.04 4.31
N ILE A 155 -14.53 -5.27 3.56
CA ILE A 155 -14.56 -3.81 3.61
C ILE A 155 -16.01 -3.33 3.80
N PRO A 156 -16.41 -2.93 5.02
CA PRO A 156 -17.66 -2.21 5.21
C PRO A 156 -17.57 -0.81 4.59
N VAL A 157 -18.66 -0.38 3.96
CA VAL A 157 -18.77 0.90 3.28
C VAL A 157 -20.09 1.60 3.60
N SER A 158 -20.03 2.82 4.11
CA SER A 158 -21.22 3.64 4.37
C SER A 158 -21.25 4.91 3.53
N TRP A 159 -22.43 5.53 3.45
CA TRP A 159 -22.63 6.86 2.86
C TRP A 159 -23.09 7.85 3.94
N ALA A 160 -22.54 9.06 3.92
CA ALA A 160 -22.94 10.12 4.84
C ALA A 160 -22.87 11.50 4.18
N GLN A 161 -23.60 12.48 4.71
CA GLN A 161 -23.45 13.86 4.30
C GLN A 161 -22.15 14.42 4.88
N LEU A 162 -21.14 14.58 4.03
CA LEU A 162 -19.85 15.19 4.37
C LEU A 162 -19.81 16.64 3.91
N GLN A 163 -18.75 17.36 4.29
CA GLN A 163 -18.52 18.73 3.86
C GLN A 163 -18.37 18.81 2.34
N SER A 164 -18.72 19.97 1.77
CA SER A 164 -18.55 20.22 0.33
C SER A 164 -17.10 20.01 -0.10
N GLY A 165 -16.88 19.30 -1.20
CA GLY A 165 -15.55 18.98 -1.70
C GLY A 165 -14.89 17.74 -1.08
N VAL A 166 -15.52 17.11 -0.09
CA VAL A 166 -15.07 15.82 0.46
C VAL A 166 -15.71 14.68 -0.33
N ILE A 167 -14.88 13.85 -0.96
CA ILE A 167 -15.22 12.60 -1.62
C ILE A 167 -15.59 11.54 -0.57
N GLY A 168 -14.74 11.39 0.44
CA GLY A 168 -14.89 10.35 1.46
C GLY A 168 -13.68 10.22 2.37
N GLY A 169 -13.57 9.05 3.00
CA GLY A 169 -12.48 8.67 3.88
C GLY A 169 -12.34 7.16 3.99
N THR A 170 -11.09 6.72 4.13
CA THR A 170 -10.69 5.33 4.19
C THR A 170 -9.93 5.08 5.48
N GLY A 171 -10.37 4.08 6.24
CA GLY A 171 -9.76 3.59 7.45
C GLY A 171 -9.19 2.19 7.25
N SER A 172 -7.93 2.08 6.85
CA SER A 172 -7.26 0.77 6.77
C SER A 172 -6.96 0.23 8.17
N SER A 173 -7.16 -1.07 8.37
CA SER A 173 -6.83 -1.76 9.62
C SER A 173 -5.39 -2.27 9.57
N TYR A 174 -4.62 -2.04 10.63
CA TYR A 174 -3.21 -2.37 10.73
C TYR A 174 -2.89 -3.22 11.96
N GLY A 175 -1.82 -3.99 11.84
CA GLY A 175 -1.05 -4.52 12.95
C GLY A 175 0.45 -4.33 12.67
N SER A 176 1.30 -4.79 13.58
CA SER A 176 2.75 -4.73 13.38
C SER A 176 3.41 -6.06 13.71
N LEU A 177 4.45 -6.40 12.94
CA LEU A 177 5.33 -7.53 13.18
C LEU A 177 6.74 -7.04 13.46
N THR A 178 7.55 -7.87 14.12
CA THR A 178 9.00 -7.64 14.13
C THR A 178 9.56 -7.73 12.70
N TRP A 179 10.73 -7.14 12.43
CA TRP A 179 11.37 -7.28 11.13
C TRP A 179 11.64 -8.75 10.78
N ALA A 180 12.12 -9.55 11.75
CA ALA A 180 12.38 -10.97 11.54
C ALA A 180 11.11 -11.72 11.08
N SER A 181 9.97 -11.45 11.73
CA SER A 181 8.67 -12.01 11.32
C SER A 181 8.20 -11.47 9.98
N THR A 182 8.33 -10.15 9.75
CA THR A 182 8.00 -9.49 8.48
C THR A 182 8.75 -10.13 7.32
N ARG A 183 10.07 -10.29 7.44
CA ARG A 183 10.92 -10.94 6.44
C ARG A 183 10.48 -12.37 6.16
N SER A 184 10.23 -13.17 7.20
CA SER A 184 9.77 -14.55 7.00
C SER A 184 8.38 -14.62 6.37
N THR A 185 7.51 -13.66 6.66
CA THR A 185 6.17 -13.58 6.06
C THR A 185 6.25 -13.22 4.58
N LEU A 186 6.99 -12.17 4.22
CA LEU A 186 7.22 -11.80 2.81
C LEU A 186 7.87 -12.94 2.01
N GLN A 187 8.84 -13.64 2.60
CA GLN A 187 9.49 -14.80 1.96
C GLN A 187 8.56 -16.01 1.82
N ALA A 188 7.54 -16.14 2.65
CA ALA A 188 6.57 -17.21 2.57
C ALA A 188 5.45 -16.90 1.55
N GLY A 189 5.12 -15.62 1.36
CA GLY A 189 4.19 -15.14 0.34
C GLY A 189 4.79 -15.12 -1.07
N ALA A 190 6.11 -15.04 -1.18
CA ALA A 190 6.81 -14.92 -2.47
C ALA A 190 6.46 -16.02 -3.49
N ASP A 191 6.13 -15.60 -4.70
CA ASP A 191 5.91 -16.46 -5.87
C ASP A 191 7.14 -16.53 -6.81
N ALA A 192 6.93 -16.90 -8.09
CA ALA A 192 8.00 -16.96 -9.08
C ALA A 192 8.47 -15.56 -9.58
N SER A 193 7.62 -14.54 -9.45
CA SER A 193 7.88 -13.13 -9.76
C SER A 193 8.72 -12.46 -8.65
N ASP A 194 8.54 -12.91 -7.41
CA ASP A 194 9.08 -12.32 -6.18
C ASP A 194 10.51 -12.75 -5.81
N GLY A 195 11.38 -12.94 -6.80
CA GLY A 195 12.77 -13.34 -6.56
C GLY A 195 13.53 -12.43 -5.59
N ILE A 196 13.12 -11.16 -5.47
CA ILE A 196 13.74 -10.18 -4.59
C ILE A 196 13.51 -10.44 -3.10
N MET A 197 12.45 -11.16 -2.72
CA MET A 197 12.11 -11.45 -1.31
C MET A 197 13.21 -12.27 -0.62
N ALA A 198 13.93 -13.11 -1.37
CA ALA A 198 15.09 -13.84 -0.87
C ALA A 198 16.25 -12.92 -0.44
N SER A 199 16.30 -11.71 -0.99
CA SER A 199 17.37 -10.72 -0.79
C SER A 199 17.06 -9.72 0.33
N LEU A 200 15.89 -9.82 0.98
CA LEU A 200 15.54 -8.95 2.11
C LEU A 200 16.59 -9.01 3.23
N PRO A 201 16.92 -7.87 3.89
CA PRO A 201 17.94 -7.77 4.93
C PRO A 201 17.84 -8.87 5.98
N ALA A 202 18.91 -9.64 6.14
CA ALA A 202 18.95 -10.69 7.15
C ALA A 202 18.98 -10.12 8.59
N GLY A 203 18.64 -10.95 9.56
CA GLY A 203 18.69 -10.59 10.99
C GLY A 203 17.38 -10.01 11.51
N THR A 204 17.49 -9.17 12.55
CA THR A 204 16.34 -8.66 13.31
C THR A 204 16.02 -7.20 13.01
N THR A 205 16.73 -6.56 12.08
CA THR A 205 16.48 -5.17 11.70
C THR A 205 16.64 -4.91 10.21
N ILE A 206 15.96 -3.87 9.72
CA ILE A 206 16.02 -3.33 8.36
C ILE A 206 16.56 -1.89 8.40
N PRO A 207 17.58 -1.53 7.59
CA PRO A 207 18.11 -0.17 7.59
C PRO A 207 17.17 0.80 6.86
N VAL A 208 16.83 1.93 7.50
CA VAL A 208 15.93 2.98 6.99
C VAL A 208 16.54 4.36 7.23
N ARG A 209 16.52 5.25 6.24
CA ARG A 209 16.94 6.64 6.36
C ARG A 209 15.74 7.55 6.55
N TYR A 210 15.50 8.03 7.77
CA TYR A 210 14.55 9.13 8.04
C TYR A 210 15.19 10.51 7.90
N ARG A 211 16.50 10.56 7.69
CA ARG A 211 17.28 11.78 7.43
C ARG A 211 18.36 11.47 6.42
N THR A 212 18.78 12.49 5.67
CA THR A 212 19.75 12.36 4.58
C THR A 212 21.10 11.79 5.00
N ASN A 213 21.52 12.05 6.24
CA ASN A 213 22.83 11.67 6.77
C ASN A 213 22.76 10.59 7.86
N ARG A 214 21.60 9.97 8.10
CA ARG A 214 21.42 9.02 9.21
C ARG A 214 20.54 7.83 8.81
N THR A 215 21.05 6.64 9.08
CA THR A 215 20.32 5.38 8.97
C THR A 215 19.95 4.88 10.37
N THR A 216 18.69 4.45 10.51
CA THR A 216 18.13 3.78 11.67
C THR A 216 17.93 2.31 11.33
N ASN A 217 18.24 1.41 12.24
CA ASN A 217 17.91 0.00 12.11
C ASN A 217 16.52 -0.24 12.70
N GLU A 218 15.50 -0.34 11.86
CA GLU A 218 14.13 -0.61 12.29
C GLU A 218 13.93 -2.08 12.59
N ASP A 219 13.24 -2.37 13.68
CA ASP A 219 12.96 -3.74 14.15
C ASP A 219 11.49 -4.13 14.00
N ARG A 220 10.67 -3.25 13.41
CA ARG A 220 9.22 -3.37 13.32
C ARG A 220 8.70 -2.82 12.00
N VAL A 221 7.71 -3.49 11.43
CA VAL A 221 7.01 -3.07 10.21
C VAL A 221 5.50 -3.18 10.45
N PHE A 222 4.75 -2.20 9.98
CA PHE A 222 3.29 -2.19 10.01
C PHE A 222 2.72 -2.82 8.73
N TRP A 223 1.65 -3.58 8.92
CA TRP A 223 0.97 -4.33 7.88
C TRP A 223 -0.49 -3.92 7.89
N THR A 224 -1.09 -3.64 6.73
CA THR A 224 -2.54 -3.72 6.67
C THR A 224 -2.96 -5.18 6.84
N PHE A 225 -4.15 -5.42 7.38
CA PHE A 225 -4.65 -6.78 7.57
C PHE A 225 -4.77 -7.53 6.23
N ALA A 226 -5.20 -6.85 5.15
CA ALA A 226 -5.28 -7.46 3.83
C ALA A 226 -3.89 -7.87 3.30
N ASN A 227 -2.89 -6.99 3.40
CA ASN A 227 -1.53 -7.28 2.95
C ASN A 227 -0.89 -8.44 3.74
N PHE A 228 -1.15 -8.51 5.05
CA PHE A 228 -0.71 -9.63 5.88
C PHE A 228 -1.35 -10.96 5.45
N LYS A 229 -2.63 -10.94 5.09
CA LYS A 229 -3.35 -12.13 4.60
C LYS A 229 -2.87 -12.58 3.21
N ALA A 230 -2.57 -11.65 2.31
CA ALA A 230 -2.03 -11.95 0.98
C ALA A 230 -0.72 -12.75 1.08
N ASN A 231 0.13 -12.40 2.06
CA ASN A 231 1.37 -13.14 2.35
C ASN A 231 1.16 -14.43 3.19
N GLY A 232 -0.03 -15.03 3.17
CA GLY A 232 -0.35 -16.29 3.86
C GLY A 232 -0.63 -16.18 5.36
N GLY A 233 -0.68 -14.95 5.90
CA GLY A 233 -1.08 -14.71 7.29
C GLY A 233 -2.59 -14.85 7.50
N SER A 234 -3.03 -14.89 8.75
CA SER A 234 -4.45 -14.72 9.08
C SER A 234 -4.66 -13.85 10.31
N VAL A 235 -5.65 -12.96 10.23
CA VAL A 235 -6.07 -12.08 11.32
C VAL A 235 -7.57 -11.83 11.18
N THR A 236 -8.28 -11.77 12.30
CA THR A 236 -9.72 -11.55 12.32
C THR A 236 -10.07 -10.07 12.28
N GLY A 237 -11.28 -9.76 11.78
CA GLY A 237 -11.79 -8.40 11.70
C GLY A 237 -11.79 -7.87 10.27
N ASN A 238 -12.35 -6.67 10.11
CA ASN A 238 -12.45 -6.01 8.82
C ASN A 238 -11.10 -5.43 8.42
N ASP A 239 -10.75 -5.58 7.14
CA ASP A 239 -9.45 -5.16 6.60
C ASP A 239 -9.36 -3.65 6.40
N ALA A 240 -10.50 -3.02 6.11
CA ALA A 240 -10.64 -1.58 6.06
C ALA A 240 -12.10 -1.18 6.36
N SER A 241 -12.34 0.12 6.47
CA SER A 241 -13.66 0.75 6.48
C SER A 241 -13.64 1.96 5.55
N MET A 242 -14.71 2.17 4.79
CA MET A 242 -14.83 3.33 3.90
C MET A 242 -16.12 4.10 4.17
N GLN A 243 -16.08 5.42 4.02
CA GLN A 243 -17.27 6.25 4.02
C GLN A 243 -17.21 7.26 2.88
N TYR A 244 -18.23 7.23 2.01
CA TYR A 244 -18.35 8.13 0.87
C TYR A 244 -19.38 9.23 1.13
N SER A 245 -19.19 10.36 0.47
CA SER A 245 -20.03 11.54 0.62
C SER A 245 -21.31 11.43 -0.21
N THR A 246 -22.45 11.75 0.38
CA THR A 246 -23.70 12.01 -0.36
C THR A 246 -23.71 13.39 -1.02
N ALA A 247 -22.78 14.28 -0.64
CA ALA A 247 -22.68 15.64 -1.16
C ALA A 247 -21.69 15.76 -2.34
N PHE A 248 -21.02 14.68 -2.72
CA PHE A 248 -20.04 14.67 -3.81
C PHE A 248 -20.63 14.11 -5.11
N PRO A 249 -20.39 14.75 -6.27
CA PRO A 249 -20.94 14.31 -7.55
C PRO A 249 -20.12 13.16 -8.14
N PHE A 250 -20.58 11.94 -7.92
CA PHE A 250 -19.99 10.73 -8.51
C PHE A 250 -20.62 10.37 -9.87
N ASP A 251 -19.79 9.89 -10.79
CA ASP A 251 -20.23 9.04 -11.90
C ASP A 251 -20.17 7.59 -11.43
N PHE A 252 -21.25 6.82 -11.62
CA PHE A 252 -21.31 5.43 -11.17
C PHE A 252 -20.89 4.43 -12.25
N ASP A 253 -20.79 4.85 -13.52
CA ASP A 253 -20.54 3.99 -14.68
C ASP A 253 -19.64 4.68 -15.72
N PRO A 254 -18.30 4.53 -15.61
CA PRO A 254 -17.37 5.12 -16.57
C PRO A 254 -17.36 4.43 -17.94
N SER A 255 -18.13 3.35 -18.16
CA SER A 255 -18.10 2.59 -19.43
C SER A 255 -18.63 3.36 -20.63
N ASN A 256 -19.39 4.43 -20.37
CA ASN A 256 -19.92 5.35 -21.37
C ASN A 256 -19.21 6.72 -21.37
N GLY A 257 -18.04 6.79 -20.74
CA GLY A 257 -17.34 8.02 -20.42
C GLY A 257 -17.69 8.52 -19.01
N VAL A 258 -16.97 9.54 -18.54
CA VAL A 258 -17.26 10.18 -17.24
C VAL A 258 -18.02 11.48 -17.48
N THR A 259 -19.16 11.62 -16.81
CA THR A 259 -19.98 12.83 -16.88
C THR A 259 -19.17 14.08 -16.53
N ALA A 260 -19.43 15.19 -17.22
CA ALA A 260 -18.72 16.43 -16.96
C ALA A 260 -18.89 16.87 -15.48
N ASN A 261 -17.78 17.25 -14.84
CA ASN A 261 -17.70 17.67 -13.44
C ASN A 261 -17.99 16.60 -12.38
N THR A 262 -18.10 15.33 -12.75
CA THR A 262 -18.14 14.21 -11.80
C THR A 262 -16.77 13.53 -11.71
N ILE A 263 -16.60 12.61 -10.75
CA ILE A 263 -15.47 11.68 -10.68
C ILE A 263 -16.03 10.26 -10.76
N SER A 264 -15.36 9.38 -11.50
CA SER A 264 -15.72 7.95 -11.54
C SER A 264 -15.60 7.30 -10.16
N LEU A 265 -16.71 6.82 -9.63
CA LEU A 265 -16.74 6.10 -8.36
C LEU A 265 -15.98 4.77 -8.47
N GLN A 266 -15.99 4.09 -9.62
CA GLN A 266 -15.27 2.83 -9.79
C GLN A 266 -13.75 3.04 -9.64
N ASP A 267 -13.21 4.11 -10.23
CA ASP A 267 -11.80 4.48 -10.06
C ASP A 267 -11.48 4.78 -8.59
N VAL A 268 -12.34 5.53 -7.91
CA VAL A 268 -12.19 5.83 -6.48
C VAL A 268 -12.26 4.55 -5.63
N ILE A 269 -13.22 3.66 -5.86
CA ILE A 269 -13.33 2.39 -5.10
C ILE A 269 -12.05 1.57 -5.26
N ILE A 270 -11.53 1.45 -6.47
CA ILE A 270 -10.32 0.66 -6.76
C ILE A 270 -9.10 1.29 -6.09
N HIS A 271 -8.96 2.61 -6.18
CA HIS A 271 -7.89 3.35 -5.52
C HIS A 271 -7.91 3.19 -3.99
N GLU A 272 -9.07 3.45 -3.37
CA GLU A 272 -9.21 3.35 -1.92
C GLU A 272 -9.08 1.91 -1.43
N THR A 273 -9.51 0.93 -2.23
CA THR A 273 -9.24 -0.49 -1.96
C THR A 273 -7.75 -0.78 -2.04
N GLY A 274 -7.00 -0.17 -2.95
CA GLY A 274 -5.55 -0.26 -3.01
C GLY A 274 -4.85 0.12 -1.70
N HIS A 275 -5.35 1.15 -0.98
CA HIS A 275 -4.87 1.46 0.36
C HIS A 275 -5.24 0.40 1.42
N ALA A 276 -6.39 -0.25 1.29
CA ALA A 276 -6.74 -1.39 2.14
C ALA A 276 -5.78 -2.57 1.89
N LEU A 277 -5.46 -2.83 0.62
CA LEU A 277 -4.51 -3.87 0.17
C LEU A 277 -3.05 -3.56 0.53
N GLY A 278 -2.73 -2.43 1.16
CA GLY A 278 -1.40 -2.18 1.69
C GLY A 278 -0.53 -1.22 0.89
N CYS A 279 -1.09 -0.54 -0.13
CA CYS A 279 -0.44 0.63 -0.73
C CYS A 279 -0.47 1.79 0.28
N THR A 280 0.32 1.69 1.36
CA THR A 280 0.34 2.59 2.52
C THR A 280 1.79 2.79 2.94
N SER A 281 2.11 3.96 3.49
CA SER A 281 3.49 4.34 3.84
C SER A 281 3.54 4.98 5.21
N GLY A 282 4.55 4.63 6.00
CA GLY A 282 4.77 5.19 7.32
C GLY A 282 5.12 6.66 7.27
N LEU A 283 5.67 7.12 6.15
CA LEU A 283 5.99 8.53 5.92
C LEU A 283 4.75 9.42 5.94
N ASP A 284 3.55 8.86 5.70
CA ASP A 284 2.31 9.61 5.79
C ASP A 284 2.01 10.06 7.23
N PHE A 285 2.35 9.26 8.24
CA PHE A 285 1.83 9.51 9.58
C PHE A 285 2.62 8.94 10.78
N ARG A 286 3.67 8.16 10.56
CA ARG A 286 4.50 7.56 11.61
C ARG A 286 5.81 8.33 11.76
N ALA A 287 6.24 8.52 13.00
CA ALA A 287 7.44 9.31 13.30
C ALA A 287 8.74 8.57 12.92
N SER A 288 8.85 7.29 13.24
CA SER A 288 9.99 6.42 12.95
C SER A 288 9.51 4.96 12.90
N ASP A 289 8.66 4.66 11.94
CA ASP A 289 8.26 3.30 11.62
C ASP A 289 7.94 3.25 10.11
N ILE A 290 7.90 2.04 9.57
CA ILE A 290 7.65 1.79 8.15
C ILE A 290 6.48 0.83 7.94
N GLU A 291 5.90 0.92 6.75
CA GLU A 291 4.89 0.02 6.23
C GLU A 291 5.55 -0.94 5.22
N VAL A 292 4.86 -1.99 4.81
CA VAL A 292 5.43 -2.97 3.87
C VAL A 292 5.86 -2.32 2.55
N LEU A 293 5.10 -1.36 2.01
CA LEU A 293 5.52 -0.61 0.81
C LEU A 293 6.91 0.04 0.97
N ASP A 294 7.22 0.54 2.16
CA ASP A 294 8.48 1.24 2.41
C ASP A 294 9.69 0.31 2.44
N VAL A 295 9.48 -1.02 2.56
CA VAL A 295 10.54 -2.03 2.42
C VAL A 295 11.19 -1.98 1.04
N PHE A 296 10.39 -1.59 0.04
CA PHE A 296 10.75 -1.45 -1.39
C PHE A 296 10.97 0.00 -1.81
N ARG A 297 10.95 0.95 -0.86
CA ARG A 297 11.15 2.37 -1.14
C ARG A 297 12.61 2.73 -1.03
N PHE A 298 13.20 3.16 -2.13
CA PHE A 298 14.58 3.62 -2.19
C PHE A 298 14.68 5.07 -2.63
N GLN A 299 15.89 5.60 -2.56
CA GLN A 299 16.18 6.90 -3.10
C GLN A 299 16.42 6.70 -4.59
N ARG A 300 15.71 7.44 -5.44
CA ARG A 300 15.75 7.25 -6.89
C ARG A 300 17.09 7.63 -7.52
N THR A 301 17.75 8.67 -7.03
CA THR A 301 18.97 9.18 -7.65
C THR A 301 20.22 8.54 -7.06
N ASP A 302 21.02 7.95 -7.94
CA ASP A 302 22.34 7.38 -7.62
C ASP A 302 23.39 8.48 -7.47
N GLY A 303 23.56 8.93 -6.23
CA GLY A 303 24.66 9.79 -5.84
C GLY A 303 25.93 8.99 -5.53
N THR A 304 26.96 9.67 -5.02
CA THR A 304 28.22 9.02 -4.58
C THR A 304 28.02 7.91 -3.54
N ALA A 305 26.93 7.98 -2.77
CA ALA A 305 26.58 6.99 -1.76
C ALA A 305 25.70 5.85 -2.29
N ASP A 306 25.12 6.02 -3.50
CA ASP A 306 24.41 4.97 -4.23
C ASP A 306 23.30 4.29 -3.40
N TYR A 307 22.16 4.95 -3.26
CA TYR A 307 21.10 4.51 -2.34
C TYR A 307 19.98 3.73 -3.03
N ASN A 308 19.99 3.66 -4.36
CA ASN A 308 19.15 2.78 -5.13
C ASN A 308 19.92 1.46 -5.35
N PRO A 309 19.35 0.28 -5.08
CA PRO A 309 20.06 -0.96 -5.32
C PRO A 309 20.03 -1.34 -6.81
N ASP A 310 21.20 -1.63 -7.42
CA ASP A 310 21.26 -2.17 -8.79
C ASP A 310 21.22 -3.71 -8.82
N THR A 311 21.47 -4.32 -7.67
CA THR A 311 21.62 -5.77 -7.52
C THR A 311 20.86 -6.30 -6.31
N ALA A 312 20.51 -7.59 -6.36
CA ALA A 312 19.96 -8.32 -5.22
C ALA A 312 20.84 -8.21 -3.95
N ALA A 313 22.17 -8.21 -4.12
CA ALA A 313 23.09 -8.06 -3.00
C ALA A 313 22.99 -6.67 -2.36
N GLU A 314 22.83 -5.62 -3.17
CA GLU A 314 22.63 -4.26 -2.69
C GLU A 314 21.27 -4.09 -2.03
N PHE A 315 20.21 -4.64 -2.62
CA PHE A 315 18.86 -4.60 -2.04
C PHE A 315 18.83 -5.06 -0.57
N GLY A 316 19.62 -6.09 -0.24
CA GLY A 316 19.75 -6.62 1.11
C GLY A 316 20.48 -5.74 2.11
N VAL A 317 21.19 -4.69 1.66
CA VAL A 317 22.00 -3.83 2.54
C VAL A 317 21.72 -2.33 2.41
N ARG A 318 21.19 -1.86 1.27
CA ARG A 318 20.90 -0.44 1.05
C ARG A 318 19.77 0.01 1.99
N PRO A 319 19.88 1.20 2.59
CA PRO A 319 18.84 1.71 3.46
C PRO A 319 17.62 2.15 2.66
N ARG A 320 16.43 1.94 3.23
CA ARG A 320 15.15 2.34 2.65
C ARG A 320 15.00 3.84 2.83
N MET A 321 14.29 4.48 1.93
CA MET A 321 14.17 5.92 1.89
C MET A 321 12.93 6.40 2.66
N GLY A 322 13.14 6.77 3.93
CA GLY A 322 12.09 7.26 4.84
C GLY A 322 12.10 8.77 5.07
N VAL A 323 12.75 9.56 4.22
CA VAL A 323 12.84 11.02 4.40
C VAL A 323 11.61 11.69 3.82
N PHE A 324 10.83 12.39 4.64
CA PHE A 324 9.67 13.16 4.19
C PHE A 324 10.09 14.42 3.40
N ASN A 325 9.37 14.74 2.32
CA ASN A 325 9.55 15.95 1.51
C ASN A 325 11.02 16.15 1.08
N TYR A 326 11.55 15.13 0.41
CA TYR A 326 12.91 15.08 -0.08
C TYR A 326 12.93 15.06 -1.61
N ASN A 327 12.73 16.26 -2.18
CA ASN A 327 12.93 16.61 -3.58
C ASN A 327 12.37 15.62 -4.61
N ASP A 328 11.23 14.97 -4.30
CA ASP A 328 10.62 13.93 -5.13
C ASP A 328 11.55 12.75 -5.49
N ASP A 329 12.57 12.47 -4.67
CA ASP A 329 13.64 11.52 -4.98
C ASP A 329 13.37 10.10 -4.43
N HIS A 330 12.13 9.64 -4.57
CA HIS A 330 11.67 8.33 -4.07
C HIS A 330 11.24 7.42 -5.22
N ASN A 331 11.60 6.15 -5.16
CA ASN A 331 11.15 5.12 -6.08
C ASN A 331 10.70 3.85 -5.34
N LEU A 332 9.75 3.16 -5.95
CA LEU A 332 9.50 1.73 -5.75
C LEU A 332 10.53 0.99 -6.59
N ASP A 333 11.33 0.16 -5.94
CA ASP A 333 12.29 -0.71 -6.60
C ASP A 333 12.22 -2.12 -6.01
N VAL A 334 12.13 -3.09 -6.91
CA VAL A 334 12.04 -4.53 -6.64
C VAL A 334 13.14 -5.30 -7.37
N ILE A 335 14.16 -4.60 -7.89
CA ILE A 335 15.21 -5.15 -8.77
C ILE A 335 14.57 -5.87 -9.97
N GLY A 336 14.01 -5.07 -10.87
CA GLY A 336 13.25 -5.56 -12.02
C GLY A 336 13.46 -4.75 -13.29
N ALA A 337 12.60 -4.96 -14.29
CA ALA A 337 12.70 -4.26 -15.58
C ALA A 337 12.30 -2.77 -15.51
N ALA A 338 11.56 -2.36 -14.47
CA ALA A 338 11.13 -0.98 -14.29
C ALA A 338 11.03 -0.60 -12.81
N GLU A 339 11.46 0.62 -12.51
CA GLU A 339 11.22 1.31 -11.24
C GLU A 339 10.12 2.35 -11.43
N TYR A 340 9.34 2.60 -10.37
CA TYR A 340 8.25 3.56 -10.42
C TYR A 340 8.43 4.65 -9.37
N ARG A 341 8.27 5.92 -9.77
CA ARG A 341 8.42 7.03 -8.84
C ARG A 341 7.30 7.03 -7.80
N LEU A 342 7.66 7.22 -6.55
CA LEU A 342 6.72 7.40 -5.44
C LEU A 342 6.70 8.87 -5.02
N SER A 343 5.58 9.29 -4.44
CA SER A 343 5.51 10.57 -3.72
C SER A 343 6.40 10.53 -2.47
N ASP A 344 6.93 11.68 -2.06
CA ASP A 344 7.81 11.82 -0.89
C ASP A 344 7.08 12.30 0.38
N GLY A 345 5.75 12.44 0.30
CA GLY A 345 4.89 12.98 1.35
C GLY A 345 4.47 14.44 1.16
N SER A 346 5.00 15.15 0.15
CA SER A 346 4.59 16.53 -0.16
C SER A 346 4.50 16.82 -1.66
N PRO A 347 3.42 17.45 -2.17
CA PRO A 347 2.18 17.79 -1.47
C PRO A 347 1.23 16.58 -1.27
N TYR A 348 1.57 15.44 -1.87
CA TYR A 348 0.77 14.21 -1.82
C TYR A 348 1.38 13.18 -0.88
N GLN A 349 0.52 12.32 -0.33
CA GLN A 349 0.92 11.25 0.59
C GLN A 349 1.95 10.32 -0.04
N ALA A 350 2.94 9.91 0.74
CA ALA A 350 4.02 9.03 0.31
C ALA A 350 3.48 7.66 -0.13
N SER A 351 2.31 7.25 0.33
CA SER A 351 1.60 6.02 -0.09
C SER A 351 1.14 5.98 -1.56
N HIS A 352 1.62 6.89 -2.41
CA HIS A 352 1.20 7.00 -3.80
C HIS A 352 2.37 6.92 -4.76
N PHE A 353 2.07 6.60 -6.01
CA PHE A 353 2.93 7.01 -7.10
C PHE A 353 3.10 8.53 -7.11
N ARG A 354 4.19 9.00 -7.71
CA ARG A 354 4.38 10.43 -7.93
C ARG A 354 3.39 10.90 -8.99
N GLU A 355 2.63 11.94 -8.66
CA GLU A 355 1.75 12.66 -9.59
C GLU A 355 2.47 12.97 -10.91
N GLY A 356 1.79 12.68 -12.04
CA GLY A 356 2.35 12.93 -13.36
C GLY A 356 1.34 12.82 -14.49
N VAL A 357 1.71 13.34 -15.67
CA VAL A 357 0.93 13.21 -16.90
C VAL A 357 1.78 12.55 -18.00
N PRO A 358 1.42 11.35 -18.47
CA PRO A 358 0.34 10.49 -17.95
C PRO A 358 0.63 10.00 -16.53
N ALA A 359 -0.43 9.71 -15.75
CA ALA A 359 -0.31 9.11 -14.41
C ALA A 359 0.53 7.83 -14.47
N ILE A 360 1.22 7.46 -13.40
CA ILE A 360 2.01 6.22 -13.39
C ILE A 360 1.10 4.99 -13.33
N GLY A 361 0.12 5.03 -12.43
CA GLY A 361 -0.88 3.99 -12.15
C GLY A 361 -2.14 4.60 -11.54
N ILE A 362 -3.11 3.78 -11.15
CA ILE A 362 -4.31 4.27 -10.45
C ILE A 362 -3.99 4.71 -9.02
N MET A 363 -2.90 4.22 -8.42
CA MET A 363 -2.40 4.72 -7.12
C MET A 363 -1.72 6.10 -7.22
N ASP A 364 -2.10 6.89 -8.22
CA ASP A 364 -1.78 8.30 -8.38
C ASP A 364 -2.69 9.15 -7.44
N PRO A 365 -2.16 10.17 -6.75
CA PRO A 365 -2.86 10.83 -5.66
C PRO A 365 -3.92 11.85 -6.11
N ALA A 366 -3.98 12.21 -7.40
CA ALA A 366 -4.97 13.13 -7.93
C ALA A 366 -5.90 12.46 -8.95
N PHE A 367 -7.21 12.67 -8.75
CA PHE A 367 -8.23 12.37 -9.74
C PHE A 367 -8.87 13.67 -10.21
N SER A 368 -8.74 13.99 -11.49
CA SER A 368 -9.47 15.11 -12.07
C SER A 368 -10.88 14.69 -12.45
N SER A 369 -11.80 15.66 -12.49
CA SER A 369 -13.13 15.41 -13.06
C SER A 369 -13.03 15.03 -14.53
N GLY A 370 -13.82 14.04 -14.94
CA GLY A 370 -13.84 13.56 -16.32
C GLY A 370 -12.73 12.54 -16.67
N GLU A 371 -11.84 12.19 -15.74
CA GLU A 371 -10.81 11.18 -15.93
C GLU A 371 -11.25 9.81 -15.45
N THR A 372 -10.74 8.76 -16.10
CA THR A 372 -10.94 7.35 -15.70
C THR A 372 -9.82 6.49 -16.26
N PHE A 373 -9.49 5.42 -15.54
CA PHE A 373 -8.63 4.32 -15.97
C PHE A 373 -9.45 3.16 -16.56
N TYR A 374 -10.78 3.26 -16.61
CA TYR A 374 -11.64 2.27 -17.25
C TYR A 374 -11.22 2.01 -18.72
N PRO A 375 -11.26 0.75 -19.21
CA PRO A 375 -11.65 -0.49 -18.50
C PRO A 375 -10.49 -1.18 -17.76
N ASN A 376 -9.26 -0.70 -17.91
CA ASN A 376 -8.07 -1.34 -17.35
C ASN A 376 -7.53 -0.46 -16.23
N PHE A 377 -8.17 -0.55 -15.06
CA PHE A 377 -7.90 0.35 -13.95
C PHE A 377 -6.44 0.28 -13.48
N PHE A 378 -5.92 -0.93 -13.23
CA PHE A 378 -4.51 -1.16 -12.95
C PHE A 378 -3.65 -1.13 -14.20
N ARG A 379 -2.55 -0.38 -14.10
CA ARG A 379 -1.44 -0.42 -15.04
C ARG A 379 -0.39 -1.41 -14.55
N THR A 380 0.63 -1.64 -15.38
CA THR A 380 1.77 -2.50 -15.01
C THR A 380 2.43 -2.05 -13.72
N SER A 381 2.49 -0.75 -13.43
CA SER A 381 3.03 -0.22 -12.18
C SER A 381 2.21 -0.62 -10.96
N ASP A 382 0.86 -0.54 -11.04
CA ASP A 382 -0.02 -0.93 -9.94
C ASP A 382 0.14 -2.42 -9.65
N ILE A 383 0.18 -3.23 -10.71
CA ILE A 383 0.46 -4.66 -10.58
C ILE A 383 1.81 -4.91 -9.92
N THR A 384 2.90 -4.32 -10.41
CA THR A 384 4.23 -4.52 -9.81
C THR A 384 4.26 -4.10 -8.34
N LEU A 385 3.52 -3.04 -7.98
CA LEU A 385 3.37 -2.63 -6.59
C LEU A 385 2.64 -3.70 -5.76
N PHE A 386 1.48 -4.18 -6.20
CA PHE A 386 0.72 -5.16 -5.43
C PHE A 386 1.39 -6.55 -5.39
N ASP A 387 2.05 -6.97 -6.47
CA ASP A 387 2.93 -8.15 -6.54
C ASP A 387 4.00 -8.09 -5.45
N ALA A 388 4.71 -6.96 -5.33
CA ALA A 388 5.68 -6.75 -4.24
C ALA A 388 5.05 -6.71 -2.83
N LEU A 389 3.75 -6.46 -2.72
CA LEU A 389 3.00 -6.57 -1.48
C LEU A 389 2.44 -7.99 -1.26
N GLY A 390 2.75 -8.95 -2.12
CA GLY A 390 2.38 -10.36 -2.03
C GLY A 390 0.99 -10.68 -2.59
N TYR A 391 0.53 -9.95 -3.60
CA TYR A 391 -0.70 -10.28 -4.36
C TYR A 391 -0.36 -10.88 -5.72
N ASP A 392 -0.82 -12.09 -5.97
CA ASP A 392 -0.34 -12.97 -7.02
C ASP A 392 -1.31 -13.09 -8.20
N LYS A 393 -0.73 -13.00 -9.41
CA LYS A 393 -1.43 -12.97 -10.70
C LYS A 393 -1.85 -14.31 -11.31
#